data_AF-A0A835R112-F1
#
_entry.id   AF-A0A835R112-F1
#
_cell.length_a   1.000
_cell.length_b   1.000
_cell.length_c   1.000
_cell.angle_alpha   90.00
_cell.angle_beta   90.00
_cell.angle_gamma   90.00
#
_symmetry.space_group_name_H-M   'P 1'
#
loop_
_entity.id
_entity.type
_entity.pdbx_description
1 polymer ?
#
loop_
_entity_poly.entity_id
_entity_poly.type
_entity_poly.pdbx_seq_one_letter_code
_entity_poly.pdbx_strand_id
1 'polypeptide(L)'
;MAVPLFVKCSSVFVILVLCLEGFLPRIQGSEVLLSFAFDGFVKNGSLNSALALYGDAQVEGSAVRMTHVRATSGGKLLYRKPIKFLPGNPGFSTYLCFSVSPAQTNSLAFFLDSADWRLFPPKERSFGGVRQQCKRQQHRD
;
A
#
# COMPACT_ATOMS: atom_id res chain seq x y z
N MET A 1 -10.33 40.14 58.37
CA MET A 1 -10.72 38.81 58.90
C MET A 1 -10.63 37.82 57.75
N ALA A 2 -9.55 37.04 57.68
CA ALA A 2 -9.36 36.03 56.66
C ALA A 2 -9.59 34.66 57.31
N VAL A 3 -10.60 33.93 56.85
CA VAL A 3 -10.91 32.59 57.33
C VAL A 3 -10.16 31.61 56.43
N PRO A 4 -9.18 30.84 56.94
CA PRO A 4 -8.53 29.83 56.12
C PRO A 4 -9.48 28.64 55.99
N LEU A 5 -9.97 28.39 54.78
CA LEU A 5 -10.63 27.13 54.45
C LEU A 5 -9.55 26.05 54.34
N PHE A 6 -9.35 25.31 55.45
CA PHE A 6 -8.63 24.05 55.43
C PHE A 6 -9.43 23.05 54.61
N VAL A 7 -9.08 22.90 53.33
CA VAL A 7 -9.49 21.74 52.53
C VAL A 7 -8.82 20.54 53.17
N LYS A 8 -9.58 19.76 53.95
CA LYS A 8 -9.14 18.45 54.44
C LYS A 8 -8.92 17.58 53.22
N CYS A 9 -7.67 17.49 52.80
CA CYS A 9 -7.19 16.57 51.77
C CYS A 9 -7.40 15.16 52.30
N SER A 10 -8.58 14.60 52.03
CA SER A 10 -8.86 13.20 52.32
C SER A 10 -7.88 12.36 51.51
N SER A 11 -7.11 11.50 52.17
CA SER A 11 -6.17 10.56 51.53
C SER A 11 -6.83 9.79 50.37
N VAL A 12 -8.14 9.51 50.50
CA VAL A 12 -8.97 8.87 49.47
C VAL A 12 -9.02 9.68 48.17
N PHE A 13 -9.07 11.01 48.26
CA PHE A 13 -9.11 11.91 47.11
C PHE A 13 -7.77 11.91 46.36
N VAL A 14 -6.66 11.87 47.10
CA VAL A 14 -5.30 11.78 46.51
C VAL A 14 -5.11 10.42 45.82
N ILE A 15 -5.56 9.33 46.44
CA ILE A 15 -5.50 7.99 45.85
C ILE A 15 -6.38 7.90 44.59
N LEU A 16 -7.57 8.51 44.60
CA LEU A 16 -8.46 8.54 43.44
C LEU A 16 -7.83 9.28 42.25
N VAL A 17 -7.18 10.42 42.50
CA VAL A 17 -6.48 11.20 41.46
C VAL A 17 -5.29 10.42 40.89
N LEU A 18 -4.49 9.78 41.73
CA LEU A 18 -3.36 8.94 41.29
C LEU A 18 -3.84 7.70 40.50
N CYS A 19 -4.95 7.08 40.91
CA CYS A 19 -5.57 5.99 40.17
C CYS A 19 -6.08 6.46 38.81
N LEU A 20 -6.70 7.64 38.72
CA LEU A 20 -7.20 8.20 37.45
C LEU A 20 -6.07 8.53 36.47
N GLU A 21 -4.94 9.05 36.93
CA GLU A 21 -3.77 9.31 36.07
C GLU A 21 -3.02 8.02 35.67
N GLY A 22 -3.00 7.01 36.56
CA GLY A 22 -2.39 5.70 36.28
C GLY A 22 -3.22 4.78 35.37
N PHE A 23 -4.54 4.99 35.31
CA PHE A 23 -5.48 4.23 34.48
C PHE A 23 -5.80 4.88 33.13
N LEU A 24 -5.06 5.89 32.68
CA LEU A 24 -5.14 6.27 31.28
C LEU A 24 -4.42 5.20 30.45
N PRO A 25 -5.14 4.32 29.72
CA PRO A 25 -4.49 3.43 28.78
C PRO A 25 -3.77 4.33 27.76
N ARG A 26 -2.43 4.27 27.74
CA ARG A 26 -1.67 4.79 26.61
C ARG A 26 -2.06 3.99 25.38
N ILE A 27 -3.08 4.43 24.67
CA ILE A 27 -3.31 4.02 23.29
C ILE A 27 -2.25 4.74 22.46
N GLN A 28 -1.02 4.21 22.48
CA GLN A 28 0.00 4.56 21.50
C GLN A 28 -0.07 3.55 20.35
N GLY A 29 -1.21 3.53 19.67
CA GLY A 29 -1.31 3.00 18.32
C GLY A 29 -0.94 4.12 17.35
N SER A 30 0.36 4.33 17.12
CA SER A 30 0.77 5.08 15.93
C SER A 30 0.47 4.21 14.73
N GLU A 31 -0.74 4.32 14.17
CA GLU A 31 -1.07 3.73 12.89
C GLU A 31 -0.16 4.39 11.84
N VAL A 32 0.90 3.69 11.43
CA VAL A 32 1.73 4.12 10.32
C VAL A 32 0.92 3.90 9.04
N LEU A 33 0.13 4.91 8.67
CA LEU A 33 -0.75 4.84 7.52
C LEU A 33 0.07 5.16 6.25
N LEU A 34 0.52 4.11 5.57
CA LEU A 34 1.22 4.24 4.29
C LEU A 34 0.19 4.34 3.16
N SER A 35 0.08 5.51 2.54
CA SER A 35 -0.77 5.73 1.37
C SER A 35 0.05 6.38 0.25
N PHE A 36 -0.17 5.93 -0.99
CA PHE A 36 0.45 6.50 -2.18
C PHE A 36 -0.51 6.41 -3.36
N ALA A 37 -0.38 7.35 -4.29
CA ALA A 37 -1.14 7.40 -5.52
C ALA A 37 -0.24 7.86 -6.67
N PHE A 38 -0.55 7.38 -7.87
CA PHE A 38 0.11 7.80 -9.10
C PHE A 38 -0.98 8.30 -10.04
N ASP A 39 -1.04 9.62 -10.24
CA ASP A 39 -1.94 10.24 -11.21
C ASP A 39 -1.14 10.56 -12.48
N GLY A 40 -1.19 9.64 -13.43
CA GLY A 40 -0.49 9.76 -14.69
C GLY A 40 1.02 9.45 -14.63
N PHE A 41 1.52 8.91 -15.73
CA PHE A 41 2.89 8.49 -15.88
C PHE A 41 3.66 9.48 -16.76
N VAL A 42 4.25 10.54 -16.19
CA VAL A 42 5.02 11.52 -16.98
C VAL A 42 6.38 10.92 -17.36
N LYS A 43 6.71 10.98 -18.67
CA LYS A 43 7.94 10.45 -19.28
C LYS A 43 9.24 10.98 -18.66
N ASN A 44 9.19 12.12 -17.97
CA ASN A 44 10.37 12.87 -17.55
C ASN A 44 10.48 12.93 -16.01
N GLY A 45 11.17 11.95 -15.42
CA GLY A 45 11.95 12.15 -14.20
C GLY A 45 11.45 11.47 -12.92
N SER A 46 10.20 11.66 -12.50
CA SER A 46 9.76 11.24 -11.15
C SER A 46 9.41 9.74 -11.05
N LEU A 47 8.92 9.16 -12.14
CA LEU A 47 8.43 7.79 -12.24
C LEU A 47 9.53 6.75 -11.95
N ASN A 48 10.74 7.01 -12.44
CA ASN A 48 11.90 6.14 -12.27
C ASN A 48 12.37 6.01 -10.81
N SER A 49 11.99 6.94 -9.93
CA SER A 49 12.43 6.91 -8.53
C SER A 49 11.62 5.95 -7.67
N ALA A 50 10.32 5.82 -7.94
CA ALA A 50 9.39 5.05 -7.10
C ALA A 50 8.93 3.74 -7.74
N LEU A 51 8.93 3.64 -9.07
CA LEU A 51 8.44 2.48 -9.80
C LEU A 51 9.56 1.84 -10.62
N ALA A 52 9.44 0.53 -10.82
CA ALA A 52 10.33 -0.26 -11.65
C ALA A 52 9.52 -0.99 -12.72
N LEU A 53 9.94 -0.84 -13.96
CA LEU A 53 9.38 -1.49 -15.13
C LEU A 53 10.28 -2.67 -15.51
N TYR A 54 9.68 -3.83 -15.78
CA TYR A 54 10.39 -5.04 -16.19
C TYR A 54 9.76 -5.68 -17.43
N GLY A 55 10.57 -6.44 -18.17
CA GLY A 55 10.15 -7.09 -19.40
C GLY A 55 9.82 -6.05 -20.47
N ASP A 56 8.64 -6.19 -21.06
CA ASP A 56 8.15 -5.32 -22.13
C ASP A 56 7.42 -4.05 -21.62
N ALA A 57 7.38 -3.84 -20.30
CA ALA A 57 6.65 -2.72 -19.73
C ALA A 57 7.34 -1.38 -20.02
N GLN A 58 6.59 -0.41 -20.55
CA GLN A 58 7.09 0.93 -20.83
C GLN A 58 6.02 1.99 -20.56
N VAL A 59 6.47 3.22 -20.26
CA VAL A 59 5.57 4.38 -20.19
C VAL A 59 5.19 4.80 -21.62
N GLU A 60 3.90 5.01 -21.84
CA GLU A 60 3.34 5.50 -23.10
C GLU A 60 2.26 6.55 -22.82
N GLY A 61 2.55 7.81 -23.14
CA GLY A 61 1.68 8.92 -22.77
C GLY A 61 1.60 9.09 -21.25
N SER A 62 0.39 9.03 -20.70
CA SER A 62 0.11 9.06 -19.26
C SER A 62 -0.15 7.66 -18.66
N ALA A 63 0.02 6.59 -19.44
CA ALA A 63 -0.24 5.20 -19.05
C ALA A 63 1.04 4.35 -19.07
N VAL A 64 1.01 3.19 -18.41
CA VAL A 64 2.02 2.14 -18.59
C VAL A 64 1.45 1.08 -19.52
N ARG A 65 2.12 0.85 -20.64
CA ARG A 65 1.85 -0.29 -21.51
C ARG A 65 2.64 -1.50 -21.00
N MET A 66 1.93 -2.55 -20.60
CA MET A 66 2.53 -3.76 -20.02
C MET A 66 2.98 -4.79 -21.07
N THR A 67 2.37 -4.78 -22.26
CA THR A 67 2.66 -5.74 -23.34
C THR A 67 2.64 -5.07 -24.71
N HIS A 68 3.34 -5.66 -25.68
CA HIS A 68 3.30 -5.31 -27.09
C HIS A 68 2.41 -6.28 -27.88
N VAL A 69 2.03 -5.88 -29.10
CA VAL A 69 1.18 -6.67 -30.02
C VAL A 69 1.88 -7.95 -30.54
N ARG A 70 3.13 -8.22 -30.17
CA ARG A 70 3.87 -9.43 -30.59
C ARG A 70 3.34 -10.69 -29.89
N ALA A 71 3.44 -11.85 -30.57
CA ALA A 71 2.84 -13.13 -30.14
C ALA A 71 3.23 -13.63 -28.74
N THR A 72 4.38 -13.20 -28.22
CA THR A 72 4.80 -13.46 -26.84
C THR A 72 5.30 -12.15 -26.24
N SER A 73 4.50 -11.53 -25.38
CA SER A 73 4.89 -10.31 -24.67
C SER A 73 4.48 -10.39 -23.20
N GLY A 74 5.30 -9.82 -22.33
CA GLY A 74 5.05 -9.82 -20.89
C GLY A 74 5.84 -8.73 -20.19
N GLY A 75 5.15 -7.93 -19.39
CA GLY A 75 5.75 -6.85 -18.62
C GLY A 75 5.18 -6.77 -17.22
N LYS A 76 5.96 -6.12 -16.34
CA LYS A 76 5.60 -5.93 -14.92
C LYS A 76 5.89 -4.49 -14.51
N LEU A 77 5.05 -4.01 -13.61
CA LEU A 77 5.21 -2.73 -12.91
C LEU A 77 5.30 -3.02 -11.42
N LEU A 78 6.39 -2.62 -10.78
CA LEU A 78 6.64 -2.82 -9.36
C LEU A 78 6.86 -1.50 -8.64
N TYR A 79 6.35 -1.39 -7.42
CA TYR A 79 6.71 -0.31 -6.51
C TYR A 79 8.03 -0.64 -5.83
N ARG A 80 9.03 0.23 -5.99
CA ARG A 80 10.41 0.00 -5.52
C ARG A 80 10.56 0.07 -4.01
N LYS A 81 9.70 0.83 -3.33
CA LYS A 81 9.79 1.00 -1.87
C LYS A 81 9.05 -0.15 -1.20
N PRO A 82 9.73 -1.00 -0.41
CA PRO A 82 9.09 -2.08 0.31
C PRO A 82 7.97 -1.57 1.22
N ILE A 83 6.80 -2.22 1.16
CA ILE A 83 5.71 -1.98 2.09
C ILE A 83 5.95 -2.87 3.31
N LYS A 84 6.13 -2.25 4.49
CA LYS A 84 6.28 -2.99 5.74
C LYS A 84 4.91 -3.27 6.32
N PHE A 85 4.52 -4.54 6.32
CA PHE A 85 3.38 -5.01 7.09
C PHE A 85 3.78 -5.08 8.56
N LEU A 86 3.18 -4.22 9.39
CA LEU A 86 3.40 -4.24 10.84
C LEU A 86 2.77 -5.49 11.47
N PRO A 87 3.24 -5.92 12.66
CA PRO A 87 2.61 -7.01 13.40
C PRO A 87 1.14 -6.73 13.70
N GLY A 88 0.32 -7.78 13.70
CA GLY A 88 -1.14 -7.67 13.74
C GLY A 88 -1.72 -7.67 12.33
N ASN A 89 -2.86 -8.33 12.12
CA ASN A 89 -3.46 -8.57 10.80
C ASN A 89 -3.57 -7.26 9.99
N PRO A 90 -2.61 -6.99 9.07
CA PRO A 90 -2.51 -5.68 8.47
C PRO A 90 -3.47 -5.60 7.30
N GLY A 91 -4.32 -4.57 7.30
CA GLY A 91 -5.21 -4.28 6.18
C GLY A 91 -4.49 -3.46 5.12
N PHE A 92 -4.81 -3.69 3.85
CA PHE A 92 -4.47 -2.78 2.77
C PHE A 92 -5.62 -2.68 1.77
N SER A 93 -5.70 -1.54 1.09
CA SER A 93 -6.60 -1.34 -0.04
C SER A 93 -5.79 -0.82 -1.22
N THR A 94 -6.24 -1.13 -2.42
CA THR A 94 -5.61 -0.66 -3.66
C THR A 94 -6.69 -0.36 -4.69
N TYR A 95 -6.43 0.63 -5.53
CA TYR A 95 -7.29 1.03 -6.63
C TYR A 95 -6.43 1.13 -7.90
N LEU A 96 -6.86 0.45 -8.96
CA LEU A 96 -6.12 0.34 -10.22
C LEU A 96 -7.08 0.60 -11.38
N CYS A 97 -6.69 1.50 -12.28
CA CYS A 97 -7.35 1.72 -13.56
C CYS A 97 -6.52 1.09 -14.67
N PHE A 98 -7.15 0.29 -15.53
CA PHE A 98 -6.48 -0.35 -16.65
C PHE A 98 -7.42 -0.52 -17.85
N SER A 99 -6.85 -0.67 -19.04
CA SER A 99 -7.57 -1.01 -20.27
C SER A 99 -6.92 -2.22 -20.93
N VAL A 100 -7.74 -3.11 -21.49
CA VAL A 100 -7.29 -4.31 -22.18
C VAL A 100 -7.93 -4.37 -23.56
N SER A 101 -7.09 -4.46 -24.59
CA SER A 101 -7.54 -4.67 -25.97
C SER A 101 -8.15 -6.07 -26.13
N PRO A 102 -9.29 -6.22 -26.83
CA PRO A 102 -9.98 -7.50 -27.02
C PRO A 102 -9.25 -8.50 -27.93
N ALA A 103 -8.20 -8.07 -28.65
CA ALA A 103 -7.57 -8.85 -29.72
C ALA A 103 -6.65 -9.99 -29.25
N GLN A 104 -6.33 -10.10 -27.95
CA GLN A 104 -5.38 -11.09 -27.43
C GLN A 104 -5.86 -11.68 -26.10
N THR A 105 -5.50 -12.94 -25.85
CA THR A 105 -5.64 -13.63 -24.56
C THR A 105 -4.66 -13.00 -23.56
N ASN A 106 -5.00 -11.81 -23.08
CA ASN A 106 -4.19 -11.05 -22.16
C ASN A 106 -4.61 -11.35 -20.72
N SER A 107 -3.63 -11.64 -19.87
CA SER A 107 -3.84 -11.81 -18.44
C SER A 107 -3.20 -10.64 -17.71
N LEU A 108 -3.96 -10.03 -16.79
CA LEU A 108 -3.48 -9.02 -15.85
C LEU A 108 -3.69 -9.57 -14.44
N ALA A 109 -2.68 -9.40 -13.58
CA ALA A 109 -2.75 -9.78 -12.18
C ALA A 109 -2.15 -8.68 -11.31
N PHE A 110 -2.79 -8.44 -10.17
CA PHE A 110 -2.18 -7.74 -9.04
C PHE A 110 -1.56 -8.78 -8.11
N PHE A 111 -0.34 -8.53 -7.65
CA PHE A 111 0.37 -9.42 -6.74
C PHE A 111 1.15 -8.65 -5.68
N LEU A 112 1.28 -9.26 -4.51
CA LEU A 112 2.21 -8.88 -3.46
C LEU A 112 3.26 -9.97 -3.34
N ASP A 113 4.50 -9.57 -3.12
CA ASP A 113 5.62 -10.48 -3.01
C ASP A 113 6.63 -9.98 -1.97
N SER A 114 7.61 -10.83 -1.65
CA SER A 114 8.74 -10.48 -0.83
C SER A 114 9.49 -9.29 -1.43
N ALA A 115 9.94 -8.38 -0.57
CA ALA A 115 10.76 -7.25 -0.96
C ALA A 115 12.17 -7.65 -1.43
N ASP A 116 12.53 -8.94 -1.34
CA ASP A 116 13.80 -9.44 -1.82
C ASP A 116 13.82 -9.51 -3.36
N TRP A 117 14.31 -8.43 -3.96
CA TRP A 117 14.47 -8.29 -5.41
C TRP A 117 15.34 -9.39 -6.04
N ARG A 118 16.16 -10.10 -5.25
CA ARG A 118 17.01 -11.20 -5.73
C ARG A 118 16.19 -12.43 -6.13
N LEU A 119 14.94 -12.52 -5.68
CA LEU A 119 14.00 -13.58 -6.05
C LEU A 119 13.31 -13.35 -7.41
N PHE A 120 13.59 -12.23 -8.08
CA PHE A 120 13.03 -11.91 -9.41
C PHE A 120 14.12 -11.96 -10.48
N PRO A 121 14.56 -13.14 -10.93
CA PRO A 121 15.37 -13.21 -12.14
C PRO A 121 14.54 -12.66 -13.31
N PRO A 122 15.14 -11.92 -14.26
CA PRO A 122 14.43 -11.29 -15.39
C PRO A 122 13.57 -12.22 -16.26
N LYS A 123 13.65 -13.53 -16.05
CA LYS A 123 13.11 -14.56 -16.93
C LYS A 123 12.07 -15.49 -16.29
N GLU A 124 11.75 -15.34 -15.00
CA GLU A 124 10.78 -16.25 -14.36
C GLU A 124 9.32 -15.90 -14.71
N ARG A 125 8.62 -16.96 -15.16
CA ARG A 125 7.22 -16.96 -15.59
C ARG A 125 6.24 -17.38 -14.48
N SER A 126 6.73 -17.90 -13.37
CA SER A 126 5.90 -18.40 -12.27
C SER A 126 6.24 -17.69 -10.97
N PHE A 127 5.20 -17.30 -10.23
CA PHE A 127 5.28 -16.58 -8.96
C PHE A 127 4.49 -17.30 -7.90
N GLY A 128 5.13 -17.60 -6.77
CA GLY A 128 4.50 -17.98 -5.52
C GLY A 128 4.17 -16.73 -4.73
N GLY A 129 2.96 -16.20 -4.91
CA GLY A 129 2.50 -14.99 -4.23
C GLY A 129 0.98 -14.93 -4.21
N VAL A 130 0.42 -14.04 -3.39
CA VAL A 130 -1.04 -13.82 -3.36
C VAL A 130 -1.43 -13.10 -4.64
N ARG A 131 -2.27 -13.74 -5.46
CA ARG A 131 -2.74 -13.19 -6.74
C ARG A 131 -4.19 -12.79 -6.62
N GLN A 132 -4.50 -11.57 -7.05
CA GLN A 132 -5.86 -11.19 -7.39
C GLN A 132 -5.97 -11.07 -8.92
N GLN A 133 -6.87 -11.86 -9.50
CA GLN A 133 -7.25 -11.73 -10.90
C GLN A 133 -8.35 -10.68 -11.02
N CYS A 134 -8.09 -9.61 -11.77
CA CYS A 134 -9.12 -8.63 -12.07
C CYS A 134 -10.06 -9.18 -13.15
N LYS A 135 -11.35 -9.27 -12.83
CA LYS A 135 -12.39 -9.61 -13.80
C LYS A 135 -12.83 -8.34 -14.54
N ARG A 136 -12.99 -8.44 -15.86
CA ARG A 136 -13.42 -7.32 -16.71
C ARG A 136 -14.85 -6.91 -16.33
N GLN A 137 -15.06 -5.67 -15.91
CA GLN A 137 -16.40 -5.07 -15.82
C GLN A 137 -16.71 -4.46 -17.18
N GLN A 138 -17.53 -5.14 -17.98
CA GLN A 138 -18.08 -4.57 -19.21
C GLN A 138 -19.17 -3.57 -18.82
N HIS A 139 -18.89 -2.28 -19.01
CA HIS A 139 -19.96 -1.28 -19.10
C HIS A 139 -20.69 -1.55 -20.42
N ARG A 140 -21.95 -1.98 -20.31
CA ARG A 140 -22.82 -2.25 -21.45
C ARG A 140 -23.63 -0.96 -21.65
N ASP A 141 -23.24 -0.17 -22.63
CA ASP A 141 -24.05 0.95 -23.12
C ASP A 141 -25.17 0.42 -24.02
#